data_AF-A0A2N8M6G7-F1
#
_entry.id   AF-A0A2N8M6G7-F1
#
_cell.length_a   1.000
_cell.length_b   1.000
_cell.length_c   1.000
_cell.angle_alpha   90.00
_cell.angle_beta   90.00
_cell.angle_gamma   90.00
#
_symmetry.space_group_name_H-M   'P 1'
#
loop_
_entity.id
_entity.type
_entity.pdbx_description
1 polymer ?
#
loop_
_entity_poly.entity_id
_entity_poly.type
_entity_poly.pdbx_seq_one_letter_code
_entity_poly.pdbx_strand_id
1 'polypeptide(L)'
;MAASALMPHWKFCRQLDKAMIHSSHRDRKTKAIADALAMIADAHPELDPHRPRPVRETDEWLWESAAEFCAALDHYAGRTMKIKREFAPAARRPRA
;
A
#
# COMPACT_ATOMS: atom_id res chain seq x y z
N MET A 1 -27.87 35.19 34.52
CA MET A 1 -27.48 36.27 33.58
C MET A 1 -25.98 36.18 33.38
N ALA A 2 -25.55 35.89 32.15
CA ALA A 2 -24.15 35.66 31.83
C ALA A 2 -23.36 36.98 31.90
N ALA A 3 -22.28 36.99 32.68
CA ALA A 3 -21.33 38.09 32.77
C ALA A 3 -20.48 38.12 31.49
N SER A 4 -21.03 38.69 30.41
CA SER A 4 -20.24 39.11 29.27
C SER A 4 -19.47 40.37 29.67
N ALA A 5 -18.25 40.19 30.17
CA ALA A 5 -17.32 41.28 30.41
C ALA A 5 -17.29 42.19 29.16
N LEU A 6 -17.53 43.50 29.36
CA LEU A 6 -17.48 44.52 28.31
C LEU A 6 -16.08 44.53 27.67
N MET A 7 -15.90 43.73 26.63
CA MET A 7 -14.70 43.78 25.82
C MET A 7 -14.78 45.05 24.96
N PRO A 8 -13.77 45.94 24.96
CA PRO A 8 -13.78 47.13 24.13
C PRO A 8 -14.02 46.77 22.66
N HIS A 9 -14.92 47.51 21.98
CA HIS A 9 -15.36 47.19 20.62
C HIS A 9 -14.19 46.97 19.63
N TRP A 10 -13.09 47.72 19.77
CA TRP A 10 -11.90 47.57 18.91
C TRP A 10 -11.19 46.22 19.08
N LYS A 11 -11.24 45.60 20.27
CA LYS A 11 -10.69 44.26 20.51
C LYS A 11 -11.58 43.19 19.84
N PHE A 12 -12.88 43.41 19.83
CA PHE A 12 -13.84 42.51 19.17
C PHE A 12 -13.65 42.52 17.65
N CYS A 13 -13.57 43.70 17.03
CA CYS A 13 -13.26 43.82 15.60
C CYS A 13 -11.95 43.12 15.22
N ARG A 14 -10.88 43.33 16.01
CA ARG A 14 -9.57 42.69 15.76
C ARG A 14 -9.61 41.16 15.87
N GLN A 15 -10.43 40.59 16.76
CA GLN A 15 -10.57 39.14 16.87
C GLN A 15 -11.33 38.56 15.66
N LEU A 16 -12.37 39.25 15.18
CA LEU A 16 -13.11 38.85 13.99
C LEU A 16 -12.23 38.89 12.73
N ASP A 17 -11.42 39.93 12.56
CA ASP A 17 -10.50 40.04 11.41
C ASP A 17 -9.50 38.87 11.37
N LYS A 18 -8.93 38.52 12.52
CA LYS A 18 -8.02 37.37 12.63
C LYS A 18 -8.74 36.07 12.28
N ALA A 19 -9.93 35.85 12.82
CA ALA A 19 -10.73 34.66 12.54
C ALA A 19 -11.04 34.53 11.04
N MET A 20 -11.39 35.64 10.38
CA MET A 20 -11.69 35.69 8.95
C MET A 20 -10.45 35.44 8.07
N ILE A 21 -9.28 35.96 8.46
CA ILE A 21 -8.02 35.66 7.77
C ILE A 21 -7.67 34.17 7.91
N HIS A 22 -7.85 33.62 9.11
CA HIS A 22 -7.58 32.20 9.36
C HIS A 22 -8.52 31.27 8.60
N SER A 23 -9.83 31.58 8.53
CA SER A 23 -10.78 30.79 7.73
C SER A 23 -10.46 30.86 6.24
N SER A 24 -10.23 32.07 5.70
CA SER A 24 -9.86 32.27 4.30
C SER A 24 -8.58 31.52 3.92
N HIS A 25 -7.56 31.56 4.78
CA HIS A 25 -6.33 30.79 4.58
C HIS A 25 -6.58 29.28 4.62
N ARG A 26 -7.40 28.80 5.56
CA ARG A 26 -7.75 27.38 5.66
C ARG A 26 -8.53 26.92 4.42
N ASP A 27 -9.47 27.70 3.93
CA ASP A 27 -10.26 27.38 2.74
C ASP A 27 -9.38 27.33 1.49
N ARG A 28 -8.48 28.30 1.33
CA ARG A 28 -7.49 28.29 0.23
C ARG A 28 -6.58 27.05 0.29
N LYS A 29 -6.13 26.66 1.48
CA LYS A 29 -5.31 25.45 1.66
C LYS A 29 -6.10 24.18 1.33
N THR A 30 -7.34 24.07 1.81
CA THR A 30 -8.23 22.93 1.51
C THR A 30 -8.46 22.81 0.02
N LYS A 31 -8.74 23.93 -0.66
CA LYS A 31 -8.93 23.99 -2.11
C LYS A 31 -7.67 23.53 -2.86
N ALA A 32 -6.50 24.06 -2.51
CA ALA A 32 -5.25 23.67 -3.17
C ALA A 32 -4.94 22.17 -3.02
N ILE A 33 -5.26 21.59 -1.86
CA ILE A 33 -5.12 20.14 -1.65
C ILE A 33 -6.11 19.36 -2.52
N ALA A 34 -7.38 19.78 -2.57
CA ALA A 34 -8.40 19.14 -3.40
C ALA A 34 -8.04 19.20 -4.89
N ASP A 35 -7.59 20.36 -5.37
CA ASP A 35 -7.17 20.56 -6.76
C ASP A 35 -5.95 19.67 -7.10
N ALA A 36 -4.95 19.59 -6.20
CA ALA A 36 -3.79 18.72 -6.40
C ALA A 36 -4.16 17.24 -6.42
N LEU A 37 -5.07 16.81 -5.54
CA LEU A 37 -5.56 15.43 -5.51
C LEU A 37 -6.36 15.09 -6.78
N ALA A 38 -7.17 16.02 -7.28
CA ALA A 38 -7.89 15.85 -8.54
C ALA A 38 -6.92 15.69 -9.72
N MET A 39 -5.87 16.52 -9.80
CA MET A 39 -4.84 16.40 -10.83
C MET A 39 -4.11 15.04 -10.80
N ILE A 40 -3.81 14.52 -9.61
CA ILE A 40 -3.18 13.21 -9.45
C ILE A 40 -4.13 12.09 -9.91
N ALA A 41 -5.41 12.18 -9.55
CA ALA A 41 -6.42 11.21 -9.95
C ALA A 41 -6.63 11.18 -11.47
N ASP A 42 -6.66 12.35 -12.12
CA ASP A 42 -6.80 12.48 -13.58
C ASP A 42 -5.58 11.93 -14.33
N ALA A 43 -4.37 12.19 -13.81
CA ALA A 43 -3.11 11.72 -14.41
C ALA A 43 -2.87 10.22 -14.21
N HIS A 44 -3.39 9.65 -13.12
CA HIS A 44 -3.19 8.25 -12.75
C HIS A 44 -4.52 7.55 -12.48
N PRO A 45 -5.31 7.24 -13.53
CA PRO A 45 -6.58 6.54 -13.41
C PRO A 45 -6.43 5.07 -12.94
N GLU A 46 -5.19 4.58 -12.80
CA GLU A 46 -4.86 3.28 -12.20
C GLU A 46 -4.87 3.33 -10.66
N LEU A 47 -4.81 4.51 -10.05
CA LEU A 47 -4.88 4.71 -8.60
C LEU A 47 -6.30 4.75 -8.05
N ASP A 48 -7.31 4.71 -8.92
CA ASP A 48 -8.72 4.60 -8.53
C ASP A 48 -8.94 3.25 -7.81
N PRO A 49 -9.21 3.24 -6.49
CA PRO A 49 -9.43 2.02 -5.72
C PRO A 49 -10.66 1.23 -6.18
N HIS A 50 -11.59 1.89 -6.89
CA HIS A 50 -12.83 1.29 -7.35
C HIS A 50 -12.73 0.71 -8.76
N ARG A 51 -11.63 0.96 -9.47
CA ARG A 51 -11.45 0.39 -10.79
C ARG A 51 -10.91 -1.03 -10.66
N PRO A 52 -11.59 -2.06 -11.20
CA PRO A 52 -11.00 -3.38 -11.29
C PRO A 52 -9.71 -3.26 -12.08
N ARG A 53 -8.59 -3.53 -11.41
CA ARG A 53 -7.27 -3.49 -12.02
C ARG A 53 -7.32 -4.45 -13.21
N PRO A 54 -6.97 -4.03 -14.44
CA PRO A 54 -6.77 -4.97 -15.52
C PRO A 54 -5.72 -5.96 -15.01
N VAL A 55 -6.07 -7.25 -14.97
CA VAL A 55 -5.09 -8.30 -14.77
C VAL A 55 -4.07 -8.08 -15.87
N ARG A 56 -2.88 -7.59 -15.50
CA ARG A 56 -1.84 -7.36 -16.50
C ARG A 56 -1.41 -8.74 -16.96
N GLU A 57 -1.24 -8.94 -18.25
CA GLU A 57 -0.71 -10.20 -18.82
C GLU A 57 0.60 -10.63 -18.14
N THR A 58 1.35 -9.67 -17.56
CA THR A 58 2.53 -9.93 -16.72
C THR A 58 2.25 -10.70 -15.45
N ASP A 59 1.06 -10.54 -14.84
CA ASP A 59 0.67 -11.27 -13.63
C ASP A 59 0.25 -12.71 -13.96
N GLU A 60 -0.38 -12.94 -15.12
CA GLU A 60 -0.64 -14.30 -15.63
C GLU A 60 0.66 -15.03 -15.97
N TRP A 61 1.58 -14.34 -16.67
CA TRP A 61 2.91 -14.87 -16.96
C TRP A 61 3.74 -15.14 -15.70
N LEU A 62 3.61 -14.30 -14.67
CA LEU A 62 4.22 -14.52 -13.35
C LEU A 62 3.67 -15.78 -12.67
N TRP A 63 2.36 -16.01 -12.75
CA TRP A 63 1.73 -17.21 -12.19
C TRP A 63 2.17 -18.48 -12.91
N GLU A 64 2.20 -18.47 -14.24
CA GLU A 64 2.71 -19.60 -15.04
C GLU A 64 4.19 -19.88 -14.73
N SER A 65 5.01 -18.84 -14.69
CA SER A 65 6.44 -18.96 -14.38
C SER A 65 6.69 -19.49 -12.95
N ALA A 66 5.87 -19.07 -11.98
CA ALA A 66 5.97 -19.56 -10.62
C ALA A 66 5.60 -21.05 -10.51
N ALA A 67 4.57 -21.48 -11.25
CA ALA A 67 4.19 -22.89 -11.30
C ALA A 67 5.28 -23.77 -11.93
N GLU A 68 5.89 -23.33 -13.03
CA GLU A 68 7.02 -24.03 -13.67
C GLU A 68 8.24 -24.12 -12.74
N PHE A 69 8.58 -23.03 -12.04
CA PHE A 69 9.69 -23.00 -11.10
C PHE A 69 9.49 -23.99 -9.93
N CYS A 70 8.28 -24.01 -9.35
CA CYS A 70 7.93 -24.97 -8.30
C CYS A 70 8.03 -26.43 -8.79
N ALA A 71 7.51 -26.73 -9.98
CA ALA A 71 7.60 -28.08 -10.56
C ALA A 71 9.07 -28.50 -10.81
N ALA A 72 9.92 -27.58 -11.24
CA ALA A 72 11.36 -27.83 -11.43
C ALA A 72 12.07 -28.12 -10.09
N LEU A 73 11.71 -27.40 -9.03
CA LEU A 73 12.22 -27.64 -7.67
C LEU A 73 11.81 -29.01 -7.13
N ASP A 74 10.55 -29.40 -7.30
CA ASP A 74 10.05 -30.72 -6.86
C ASP A 74 10.76 -31.85 -7.58
N HIS A 75 10.99 -31.70 -8.90
CA HIS A 75 11.76 -32.67 -9.68
C HIS A 75 13.23 -32.75 -9.23
N TYR A 76 13.85 -31.61 -8.90
CA TYR A 76 15.20 -31.59 -8.35
C TYR A 76 15.26 -32.28 -6.98
N ALA A 77 14.35 -31.94 -6.06
CA ALA A 77 14.26 -32.55 -4.74
C ALA A 77 14.06 -34.07 -4.81
N GLY A 78 13.20 -34.54 -5.72
CA GLY A 78 13.01 -35.96 -6.02
C GLY A 78 14.29 -36.66 -6.48
N ARG A 79 15.08 -36.03 -7.37
CA ARG A 79 16.37 -36.56 -7.80
C ARG A 79 17.39 -36.59 -6.67
N THR A 80 17.47 -35.55 -5.85
CA THR A 80 18.37 -35.53 -4.68
C THR A 80 18.03 -36.65 -3.70
N MET A 81 16.75 -36.91 -3.45
CA MET A 81 16.29 -38.00 -2.58
C MET A 81 16.61 -39.38 -3.16
N LYS A 82 16.48 -39.55 -4.48
CA LYS A 82 16.85 -40.79 -5.17
C LYS A 82 18.35 -41.07 -5.06
N ILE A 83 19.18 -40.06 -5.29
CA ILE A 83 20.65 -40.15 -5.14
C ILE A 83 21.02 -40.50 -3.69
N LYS A 84 20.41 -39.82 -2.71
CA LYS A 84 20.63 -40.16 -1.29
C LYS A 84 20.24 -41.60 -0.93
N ARG A 85 19.23 -42.17 -1.60
CA ARG A 85 18.78 -43.55 -1.38
C ARG A 85 19.70 -44.58 -2.06
N GLU A 86 20.21 -44.30 -3.25
CA GLU A 86 21.19 -45.16 -3.95
C GLU A 86 22.57 -45.16 -3.27
N PHE A 87 22.98 -44.01 -2.74
CA PHE A 87 24.26 -43.87 -2.01
C PHE A 87 24.11 -43.98 -0.49
N ALA A 88 22.91 -44.29 0.02
CA ALA A 88 22.75 -44.61 1.44
C ALA A 88 23.62 -45.83 1.75
N PRO A 89 24.57 -45.73 2.69
CA PRO A 89 25.42 -46.87 3.02
C PRO A 89 24.51 -48.01 3.45
N ALA A 90 24.58 -49.13 2.71
CA ALA A 90 23.81 -50.33 3.02
C ALA A 90 23.99 -50.61 4.52
N ALA A 91 22.89 -50.53 5.26
CA ALA A 91 22.87 -50.76 6.70
C ALA A 91 23.70 -52.01 6.99
N ARG A 92 24.82 -51.83 7.72
CA ARG A 92 25.73 -52.90 8.10
C ARG A 92 24.89 -54.02 8.70
N ARG A 93 24.75 -55.13 7.98
CA ARG A 93 24.15 -56.34 8.55
C ARG A 93 24.97 -56.71 9.78
N PRO A 94 24.35 -57.02 10.93
CA PRO A 94 25.10 -57.52 12.07
C PRO A 94 25.74 -58.84 11.63
N ARG A 95 27.07 -58.90 11.77
CA ARG A 95 27.84 -60.12 11.53
C ARG A 95 27.47 -61.08 12.66
N ALA A 96 26.92 -62.24 12.29
CA ALA A 96 26.52 -63.31 13.19
C ALA A 96 27.67 -63.77 14.09
#